data_AF-A0A4R3Z8J8-F1
#
_entry.id   AF-A0A4R3Z8J8-F1
#
_cell.length_a   1.000
_cell.length_b   1.000
_cell.length_c   1.000
_cell.angle_alpha   90.00
_cell.angle_beta   90.00
_cell.angle_gamma   90.00
#
_symmetry.space_group_name_H-M   'P 1'
#
loop_
_entity.id
_entity.type
_entity.pdbx_description
1 polymer ?
#
loop_
_entity_poly.entity_id
_entity_poly.type
_entity_poly.pdbx_seq_one_letter_code
_entity_poly.pdbx_strand_id
1 'polypeptide(L)'
;MKKYVSFEEICNHKENFKNSNLKLIPGMIYKGGNKGNHSSEVLSKLMKVGNTGGMRPKNNKYKNTAYIVLNITHDNNAWEDYIDYKKEEVIYYGDNAKSEDLFETKHKGNRNLKFLFDNIDNPDNQFPLFLFERDAECVNRDFKYIGLVIPSI
;
A
#
# COMPACT_ATOMS: atom_id res chain seq x y z
N MET A 1 -0.35 -7.62 23.61
CA MET A 1 -1.01 -7.84 22.30
C MET A 1 0.01 -8.43 21.33
N LYS A 2 -0.41 -9.33 20.44
CA LYS A 2 0.44 -9.75 19.30
C LYS A 2 0.82 -8.49 18.51
N LYS A 3 2.10 -8.33 18.17
CA LYS A 3 2.62 -7.23 17.33
C LYS A 3 2.63 -7.57 15.83
N TYR A 4 2.20 -8.78 15.47
CA TYR A 4 2.18 -9.22 14.08
C TYR A 4 1.01 -10.17 13.79
N VAL A 5 0.71 -10.32 12.49
CA VAL A 5 -0.20 -11.31 11.89
C VAL A 5 0.62 -12.22 10.97
N SER A 6 0.45 -13.54 11.09
CA SER A 6 1.27 -14.50 10.34
C SER A 6 0.86 -14.58 8.87
N PHE A 7 1.78 -15.02 8.00
CA PHE A 7 1.48 -15.22 6.58
C PHE A 7 0.39 -16.28 6.35
N GLU A 8 0.32 -17.30 7.20
CA GLU A 8 -0.72 -18.33 7.16
C GLU A 8 -2.09 -17.78 7.54
N GLU A 9 -2.17 -16.98 8.61
CA GLU A 9 -3.39 -16.26 9.01
C GLU A 9 -3.90 -15.37 7.86
N ILE A 10 -2.99 -14.67 7.16
CA ILE A 10 -3.30 -13.82 6.01
C ILE A 10 -3.77 -14.63 4.80
N CYS A 11 -3.12 -15.75 4.49
CA CYS A 11 -3.55 -16.64 3.41
C CYS A 11 -4.95 -17.21 3.68
N ASN A 12 -5.21 -17.66 4.91
CA ASN A 12 -6.53 -18.14 5.32
C ASN A 12 -7.59 -17.01 5.21
N HIS A 13 -7.25 -15.79 5.64
CA HIS A 13 -8.13 -14.63 5.45
C HIS A 13 -8.47 -14.39 3.97
N LYS A 14 -7.50 -14.50 3.07
CA LYS A 14 -7.73 -14.32 1.63
C LYS A 14 -8.77 -15.29 1.07
N GLU A 15 -8.67 -16.56 1.47
CA GLU A 15 -9.55 -17.65 1.04
C GLU A 15 -10.93 -17.57 1.70
N ASN A 16 -10.97 -17.18 2.98
CA ASN A 16 -12.18 -17.18 3.81
C ASN A 16 -12.63 -15.78 4.23
N PHE A 17 -12.43 -14.78 3.37
CA PHE A 17 -12.60 -13.35 3.67
C PHE A 17 -13.91 -13.02 4.41
N LYS A 18 -15.04 -13.58 3.96
CA LYS A 18 -16.37 -13.33 4.56
C LYS A 18 -16.49 -13.80 6.02
N ASN A 19 -15.70 -14.79 6.42
CA ASN A 19 -15.74 -15.41 7.74
C ASN A 19 -14.49 -15.07 8.57
N SER A 20 -13.65 -14.16 8.08
CA SER A 20 -12.40 -13.80 8.73
C SER A 20 -12.54 -12.48 9.49
N ASN A 21 -12.03 -12.46 10.73
CA ASN A 21 -12.02 -11.27 11.59
C ASN A 21 -10.69 -10.50 11.54
N LEU A 22 -9.87 -10.73 10.50
CA LEU A 22 -8.61 -10.01 10.33
C LEU A 22 -8.90 -8.52 10.10
N LYS A 23 -8.26 -7.67 10.91
CA LYS A 23 -8.34 -6.21 10.80
C LYS A 23 -6.98 -5.64 10.44
N LEU A 24 -6.98 -4.52 9.73
CA LEU A 24 -5.81 -3.66 9.59
C LEU A 24 -5.69 -2.79 10.83
N ILE A 25 -4.60 -2.91 11.57
CA ILE A 25 -4.36 -2.20 12.83
C ILE A 25 -3.05 -1.41 12.69
N PRO A 26 -3.06 -0.07 12.84
CA PRO A 26 -1.83 0.74 12.80
C PRO A 26 -0.74 0.20 13.71
N GLY A 27 0.50 0.15 13.21
CA GLY A 27 1.67 -0.40 13.91
C GLY A 27 1.79 -1.92 13.90
N MET A 28 0.78 -2.66 13.40
CA MET A 28 0.83 -4.12 13.29
C MET A 28 1.67 -4.55 12.09
N ILE A 29 2.54 -5.55 12.27
CA ILE A 29 3.35 -6.14 11.19
C ILE A 29 2.60 -7.31 10.55
N TYR A 30 2.44 -7.29 9.24
CA TYR A 30 1.84 -8.38 8.46
C TYR A 30 2.97 -9.17 7.80
N LYS A 31 3.12 -10.43 8.19
CA LYS A 31 4.27 -11.24 7.82
C LYS A 31 4.20 -11.74 6.38
N GLY A 32 5.33 -11.66 5.67
CA GLY A 32 5.54 -12.33 4.39
C GLY A 32 5.80 -13.83 4.57
N GLY A 33 5.69 -14.57 3.46
CA GLY A 33 6.04 -15.99 3.42
C GLY A 33 7.55 -16.24 3.33
N ASN A 34 7.96 -17.47 3.56
CA ASN A 34 9.38 -17.85 3.59
C ASN A 34 9.96 -18.24 2.21
N LYS A 35 9.13 -18.39 1.16
CA LYS A 35 9.64 -18.69 -0.18
C LYS A 35 10.33 -17.46 -0.77
N GLY A 36 11.49 -17.63 -1.40
CA GLY A 36 12.27 -16.54 -2.00
C GLY A 36 11.61 -15.83 -3.20
N ASN A 37 10.47 -16.33 -3.71
CA ASN A 37 9.78 -15.78 -4.87
C ASN A 37 8.60 -14.86 -4.47
N HIS A 38 7.96 -14.24 -5.48
CA HIS A 38 6.84 -13.32 -5.29
C HIS A 38 5.56 -13.98 -4.75
N SER A 39 5.48 -15.31 -4.62
CA SER A 39 4.31 -15.96 -4.02
C SER A 39 4.19 -15.70 -2.51
N SER A 40 5.31 -15.31 -1.87
CA SER A 40 5.42 -14.96 -0.45
C SER A 40 5.14 -13.48 -0.13
N GLU A 41 4.87 -12.66 -1.15
CA GLU A 41 4.64 -11.23 -0.94
C GLU A 41 3.29 -11.01 -0.25
N VAL A 42 3.28 -10.26 0.85
CA VAL A 42 2.15 -10.20 1.78
C VAL A 42 0.99 -9.30 1.30
N LEU A 43 1.26 -8.16 0.66
CA LEU A 43 0.20 -7.19 0.31
C LEU A 43 -0.72 -7.74 -0.77
N SER A 44 -0.22 -8.53 -1.72
CA SER A 44 -1.05 -9.22 -2.72
C SER A 44 -1.94 -10.32 -2.12
N LYS A 45 -1.61 -10.82 -0.93
CA LYS A 45 -2.46 -11.76 -0.19
C LYS A 45 -3.48 -11.02 0.67
N LEU A 46 -3.00 -10.07 1.46
CA LEU A 46 -3.77 -9.28 2.40
C LEU A 46 -4.77 -8.36 1.70
N MET A 47 -4.30 -7.60 0.71
CA MET A 47 -5.05 -6.52 0.07
C MET A 47 -5.48 -6.85 -1.36
N LYS A 48 -5.25 -8.08 -1.86
CA LYS A 48 -5.66 -8.52 -3.21
C LYS A 48 -5.24 -7.56 -4.36
N VAL A 49 -4.10 -6.88 -4.19
CA VAL A 49 -3.44 -6.02 -5.18
C VAL A 49 -2.30 -6.77 -5.89
N GLY A 50 -1.59 -6.11 -6.82
CA GLY A 50 -0.36 -6.64 -7.40
C GLY A 50 0.72 -6.94 -6.35
N ASN A 51 1.71 -7.76 -6.71
CA ASN A 51 2.79 -8.20 -5.81
C ASN A 51 4.11 -7.44 -6.04
N THR A 52 4.08 -6.34 -6.78
CA THR A 52 5.24 -5.49 -7.12
C THR A 52 4.82 -4.01 -7.20
N GLY A 53 5.80 -3.11 -7.10
CA GLY A 53 5.61 -1.65 -7.17
C GLY A 53 5.31 -0.99 -5.83
N GLY A 54 5.63 0.30 -5.71
CA GLY A 54 5.34 1.14 -4.54
C GLY A 54 3.85 1.52 -4.43
N MET A 55 3.22 1.76 -5.57
CA MET A 55 1.80 2.13 -5.65
C MET A 55 1.02 1.02 -6.36
N ARG A 56 0.00 0.47 -5.67
CA ARG A 56 -0.73 -0.71 -6.13
C ARG A 56 -2.25 -0.47 -6.09
N PRO A 57 -2.87 -0.10 -7.22
CA PRO A 57 -4.32 0.11 -7.27
C PRO A 57 -5.09 -1.21 -7.24
N LYS A 58 -6.26 -1.17 -6.60
CA LYS A 58 -7.32 -2.17 -6.76
C LYS A 58 -8.49 -1.55 -7.48
N ASN A 59 -8.95 -2.18 -8.55
CA ASN A 59 -10.18 -1.78 -9.22
C ASN A 59 -11.35 -2.68 -8.79
N ASN A 60 -12.54 -2.09 -8.74
CA ASN A 60 -13.79 -2.81 -8.54
C ASN A 60 -14.21 -3.54 -9.84
N LYS A 61 -15.34 -4.26 -9.78
CA LYS A 61 -15.89 -5.02 -10.94
C LYS A 61 -16.24 -4.14 -12.15
N TYR A 62 -16.41 -2.83 -11.95
CA TYR A 62 -16.71 -1.84 -12.99
C TYR A 62 -15.46 -1.13 -13.53
N LYS A 63 -14.26 -1.57 -13.14
CA LYS A 63 -12.96 -0.99 -13.50
C LYS A 63 -12.66 0.40 -12.90
N ASN A 64 -13.48 0.89 -11.97
CA ASN A 64 -13.15 2.08 -11.19
C ASN A 64 -12.19 1.71 -10.06
N THR A 65 -11.31 2.64 -9.68
CA THR A 65 -10.42 2.45 -8.52
C THR A 65 -11.24 2.36 -7.24
N ALA A 66 -11.07 1.25 -6.51
CA ALA A 66 -11.73 0.99 -5.24
C ALA A 66 -10.86 1.47 -4.07
N TYR A 67 -9.55 1.28 -4.15
CA TYR A 67 -8.55 1.78 -3.21
C TYR A 67 -7.15 1.65 -3.82
N ILE A 68 -6.17 2.28 -3.20
CA ILE A 68 -4.76 2.13 -3.53
C ILE A 68 -3.99 1.73 -2.28
N VAL A 69 -3.05 0.80 -2.45
CA VAL A 69 -2.04 0.49 -1.45
C VAL A 69 -0.75 1.21 -1.82
N LEU A 70 -0.30 2.09 -0.93
CA LEU A 70 1.01 2.73 -0.99
C LEU A 70 1.94 1.97 -0.08
N ASN A 71 3.15 1.66 -0.55
CA ASN A 71 4.19 1.10 0.28
C ASN A 71 5.49 1.87 0.16
N ILE A 72 6.05 2.20 1.32
CA ILE A 72 7.36 2.83 1.47
C ILE A 72 8.36 1.74 1.82
N THR A 73 9.48 1.72 1.10
CA THR A 73 10.62 0.86 1.40
C THR A 73 11.87 1.72 1.46
N HIS A 74 12.56 1.72 2.60
CA HIS A 74 13.77 2.54 2.83
C HIS A 74 15.03 2.01 2.14
N ASP A 75 14.87 1.20 1.09
CA ASP A 75 15.97 0.63 0.33
C ASP A 75 16.44 1.65 -0.72
N ASN A 76 17.33 2.56 -0.32
CA ASN A 76 18.21 3.41 -1.14
C ASN A 76 17.71 3.77 -2.55
N ASN A 77 16.57 4.46 -2.64
CA ASN A 77 16.18 5.19 -3.84
C ASN A 77 16.55 6.67 -3.72
N ALA A 78 16.72 7.35 -4.86
CA ALA A 78 17.03 8.78 -4.93
C ALA A 78 15.89 9.70 -4.40
N TRP A 79 14.77 9.13 -3.97
CA TRP A 79 13.60 9.81 -3.45
C TRP A 79 13.35 9.32 -2.03
N GLU A 80 13.39 10.23 -1.07
CA GLU A 80 13.23 9.92 0.35
C GLU A 80 11.75 10.07 0.74
N ASP A 81 10.95 9.03 0.46
CA ASP A 81 9.62 8.89 1.08
C ASP A 81 9.78 9.00 2.60
N TYR A 82 8.96 9.83 3.24
CA TYR A 82 9.10 10.10 4.68
C TYR A 82 7.76 10.23 5.38
N ILE A 83 7.70 9.71 6.61
CA ILE A 83 6.55 9.80 7.50
C ILE A 83 6.94 10.68 8.68
N ASP A 84 6.29 11.83 8.84
CA ASP A 84 6.37 12.65 10.03
C ASP A 84 5.30 12.21 11.04
N TYR A 85 5.64 11.28 11.92
CA TYR A 85 4.74 10.79 12.96
C TYR A 85 4.28 11.87 13.95
N LYS A 86 5.00 12.99 14.09
CA LYS A 86 4.58 14.08 14.99
C LYS A 86 3.51 14.95 14.34
N LYS A 87 3.61 15.17 13.02
CA LYS A 87 2.64 15.94 12.25
C LYS A 87 1.51 15.09 11.66
N GLU A 88 1.63 13.76 11.74
CA GLU A 88 0.73 12.81 11.08
C GLU A 88 0.71 13.00 9.55
N GLU A 89 1.86 13.38 8.98
CA GLU A 89 2.03 13.66 7.56
C GLU A 89 2.88 12.57 6.89
N VAL A 90 2.60 12.32 5.60
CA VAL A 90 3.43 11.49 4.74
C VAL A 90 3.76 12.24 3.46
N ILE A 91 5.04 12.25 3.11
CA ILE A 91 5.51 12.65 1.79
C ILE A 91 5.80 11.37 1.02
N TYR A 92 5.00 11.12 -0.03
CA TYR A 92 5.11 9.95 -0.88
C TYR A 92 5.43 10.38 -2.32
N TYR A 93 6.57 9.95 -2.84
CA TYR A 93 6.99 10.22 -4.20
C TYR A 93 6.38 9.19 -5.16
N GLY A 94 5.85 9.69 -6.28
CA GLY A 94 5.15 8.88 -7.27
C GLY A 94 6.01 7.81 -7.96
N ASP A 95 5.36 6.94 -8.74
CA ASP A 95 5.98 5.75 -9.33
C ASP A 95 6.83 6.01 -10.58
N ASN A 96 7.29 7.27 -10.77
CA ASN A 96 8.05 7.70 -11.94
C ASN A 96 9.46 8.22 -11.62
N ALA A 97 10.35 7.36 -11.16
CA ALA A 97 11.75 7.73 -10.94
C ALA A 97 12.59 7.81 -12.24
N LYS A 98 12.08 7.36 -13.41
CA LYS A 98 12.89 7.16 -14.64
C LYS A 98 12.20 7.43 -15.99
N SER A 99 10.88 7.61 -16.08
CA SER A 99 10.17 7.83 -17.34
C SER A 99 10.12 9.31 -17.73
N GLU A 100 10.27 9.56 -19.03
CA GLU A 100 10.28 10.88 -19.69
C GLU A 100 8.91 11.58 -19.67
N ASP A 101 7.80 10.83 -19.50
CA ASP A 101 6.43 11.38 -19.32
C ASP A 101 5.91 11.04 -17.91
N LEU A 102 5.48 12.08 -17.19
CA LEU A 102 5.01 12.02 -15.80
C LEU A 102 3.78 11.11 -15.61
N PHE A 103 2.95 10.96 -16.64
CA PHE A 103 1.65 10.27 -16.54
C PHE A 103 1.61 8.90 -17.21
N GLU A 104 2.64 8.50 -17.96
CA GLU A 104 2.76 7.17 -18.56
C GLU A 104 3.62 6.26 -17.67
N THR A 105 3.12 5.94 -16.48
CA THR A 105 3.77 4.91 -15.63
C THR A 105 3.20 3.53 -15.92
N LYS A 106 4.05 2.49 -15.79
CA LYS A 106 3.69 1.07 -16.03
C LYS A 106 2.39 0.65 -15.31
N HIS A 107 2.09 1.28 -14.17
CA HIS A 107 0.92 0.99 -13.36
C HIS A 107 -0.09 2.15 -13.28
N LYS A 108 0.13 3.22 -14.05
CA LYS A 108 -0.69 4.45 -14.09
C LYS A 108 -0.92 5.09 -12.72
N GLY A 109 -0.01 4.84 -11.77
CA GLY A 109 -0.19 5.27 -10.39
C GLY A 109 -0.27 6.79 -10.25
N ASN A 110 0.65 7.51 -10.91
CA ASN A 110 0.62 8.98 -10.94
C ASN A 110 -0.69 9.58 -11.45
N ARG A 111 -1.42 8.91 -12.36
CA ARG A 111 -2.74 9.39 -12.82
C ARG A 111 -3.77 9.35 -11.71
N ASN A 112 -3.75 8.30 -10.89
CA ASN A 112 -4.68 8.17 -9.79
C ASN A 112 -4.41 9.18 -8.68
N LEU A 113 -3.13 9.45 -8.37
CA LEU A 113 -2.77 10.51 -7.43
C LEU A 113 -3.22 11.87 -7.97
N LYS A 114 -2.89 12.20 -9.24
CA LYS A 114 -3.37 13.43 -9.87
C LYS A 114 -4.89 13.56 -9.78
N PHE A 115 -5.63 12.51 -10.12
CA PHE A 115 -7.09 12.52 -10.02
C PHE A 115 -7.58 12.85 -8.60
N LEU A 116 -7.00 12.25 -7.56
CA LEU A 116 -7.38 12.53 -6.17
C LEU A 116 -7.09 13.98 -5.77
N PHE A 117 -5.92 14.52 -6.10
CA PHE A 117 -5.54 15.90 -5.80
C PHE A 117 -6.37 16.91 -6.60
N ASP A 118 -6.63 16.66 -7.88
CA ASP A 118 -7.49 17.51 -8.72
C ASP A 118 -8.95 17.54 -8.23
N ASN A 119 -9.36 16.55 -7.42
CA ASN A 119 -10.71 16.40 -6.89
C ASN A 119 -10.75 16.43 -5.36
N ILE A 120 -9.78 17.09 -4.71
CA ILE A 120 -9.63 17.06 -3.25
C ILE A 120 -10.90 17.52 -2.50
N ASP A 121 -11.63 18.49 -3.06
CA ASP A 121 -12.88 19.03 -2.50
C ASP A 121 -14.13 18.23 -2.88
N ASN A 122 -13.99 17.18 -3.70
CA ASN A 122 -15.11 16.35 -4.14
C ASN A 122 -15.06 14.96 -3.49
N PRO A 123 -15.83 14.72 -2.42
CA PRO A 123 -15.80 13.45 -1.69
C PRO A 123 -16.25 12.25 -2.53
N ASP A 124 -17.09 12.44 -3.55
CA ASP A 124 -17.55 11.36 -4.44
C ASP A 124 -16.43 10.84 -5.36
N ASN A 125 -15.39 11.64 -5.56
CA ASN A 125 -14.21 11.32 -6.37
C ASN A 125 -13.01 10.89 -5.50
N GLN A 126 -13.19 10.66 -4.21
CA GLN A 126 -12.15 10.15 -3.33
C GLN A 126 -12.23 8.63 -3.18
N PHE A 127 -11.07 7.99 -2.92
CA PHE A 127 -11.00 6.57 -2.57
C PHE A 127 -9.91 6.33 -1.53
N PRO A 128 -10.01 5.25 -0.72
CA PRO A 128 -9.06 4.99 0.36
C PRO A 128 -7.63 4.77 -0.14
N LEU A 129 -6.67 5.40 0.54
CA LEU A 129 -5.25 5.12 0.41
C LEU A 129 -4.78 4.39 1.68
N PHE A 130 -4.29 3.16 1.53
CA PHE A 130 -3.73 2.39 2.62
C PHE A 130 -2.21 2.49 2.58
N LEU A 131 -1.60 3.04 3.63
CA LEU A 131 -0.16 3.18 3.73
C LEU A 131 0.44 2.01 4.51
N PHE A 132 1.45 1.39 3.91
CA PHE A 132 2.30 0.38 4.53
C PHE A 132 3.76 0.82 4.48
N GLU A 133 4.54 0.42 5.47
CA GLU A 133 5.96 0.71 5.54
C GLU A 133 6.73 -0.59 5.75
N ARG A 134 7.87 -0.73 5.07
CA ARG A 134 8.87 -1.72 5.43
C ARG A 134 10.00 -1.02 6.16
N ASP A 135 9.88 -1.00 7.48
CA ASP A 135 10.85 -0.40 8.40
C ASP A 135 11.83 -1.45 8.97
N ALA A 136 12.65 -1.04 9.94
CA ALA A 136 13.64 -1.91 10.58
C ALA A 136 13.06 -3.10 11.36
N GLU A 137 11.77 -3.09 11.74
CA GLU A 137 11.11 -4.23 12.40
C GLU A 137 10.61 -5.28 11.39
N CYS A 138 10.51 -4.91 10.12
CA CYS A 138 10.07 -5.79 9.04
C CYS A 138 11.23 -6.66 8.54
N VAL A 139 10.99 -7.96 8.42
CA VAL A 139 11.97 -8.91 7.87
C VAL A 139 11.45 -9.45 6.54
N ASN A 140 12.33 -9.68 5.57
CA ASN A 140 11.95 -10.23 4.26
C ASN A 140 10.91 -9.39 3.50
N ARG A 141 9.68 -9.91 3.37
CA ARG A 141 8.55 -9.31 2.64
C ARG A 141 7.42 -8.91 3.59
N ASP A 142 7.77 -8.65 4.85
CA ASP A 142 6.87 -8.08 5.85
C ASP A 142 6.53 -6.63 5.51
N PHE A 143 5.36 -6.19 5.95
CA PHE A 143 4.99 -4.78 5.95
C PHE A 143 4.26 -4.42 7.24
N LYS A 144 4.59 -3.27 7.81
CA LYS A 144 3.85 -2.63 8.89
C LYS A 144 2.72 -1.79 8.29
N TYR A 145 1.50 -1.94 8.81
CA TYR A 145 0.41 -1.07 8.42
C TYR A 145 0.52 0.26 9.19
N ILE A 146 0.55 1.38 8.46
CA ILE A 146 0.66 2.71 9.07
C ILE A 146 -0.73 3.29 9.31
N GLY A 147 -1.59 3.29 8.28
CA GLY A 147 -2.92 3.84 8.41
C GLY A 147 -3.61 4.10 7.08
N LEU A 148 -4.77 4.74 7.17
CA LEU A 148 -5.40 5.40 6.04
C LEU A 148 -4.79 6.78 5.89
N VAL A 149 -4.49 7.16 4.66
CA VAL A 149 -4.00 8.50 4.34
C VAL A 149 -4.97 9.18 3.38
N ILE A 150 -5.00 10.50 3.43
CA ILE A 150 -5.81 11.34 2.56
C ILE A 150 -4.90 12.33 1.83
N PRO A 151 -5.22 12.74 0.59
CA PRO A 151 -4.55 13.86 -0.04
C PRO A 151 -4.76 15.14 0.78
N SER A 152 -3.71 15.94 0.92
CA SER A 152 -3.74 17.28 1.54
C SER A 152 -2.83 18.22 0.76
N ILE A 153 -3.18 19.51 0.74
CA ILE A 153 -2.38 20.61 0.17
C ILE A 153 -1.87 21.47 1.32
#